data_AF-A0A850QQ21-F1
#
_entry.id   AF-A0A850QQ21-F1
#
_cell.length_a   1.000
_cell.length_b   1.000
_cell.length_c   1.000
_cell.angle_alpha   90.00
_cell.angle_beta   90.00
_cell.angle_gamma   90.00
#
_symmetry.space_group_name_H-M   'P 1'
#
loop_
_entity.id
_entity.type
_entity.pdbx_description
1 polymer ?
#
loop_
_entity_poly.entity_id
_entity_poly.type
_entity_poly.pdbx_seq_one_letter_code
_entity_poly.pdbx_strand_id
1 'polypeptide(L)' 'MGAPIVNDSFYPVTQACRGDDFSAPLQLLAKAIAFDDPLSGETREFISQRSLQTGVAHDRTGPTIDSAS' A
#
# COMPACT_ATOMS: atom_id res chain seq x y z
N MET A 1 1.87 -16.50 11.62
CA MET A 1 0.94 -15.53 10.98
C MET A 1 1.78 -14.41 10.40
N GLY A 2 1.75 -14.24 9.07
CA GLY A 2 2.44 -13.17 8.36
C GLY A 2 1.69 -12.96 7.05
N ALA A 3 0.96 -11.86 6.94
CA ALA A 3 0.26 -11.47 5.72
C ALA A 3 0.96 -10.20 5.21
N PRO A 4 1.80 -10.30 4.17
CA PRO A 4 2.48 -9.13 3.64
C PRO A 4 1.47 -8.14 3.04
N ILE A 5 1.73 -6.85 3.22
CA ILE A 5 0.96 -5.80 2.56
C ILE A 5 1.40 -5.77 1.09
N VAL A 6 0.42 -5.72 0.18
CA VAL A 6 0.71 -5.74 -1.25
C VAL A 6 1.42 -4.46 -1.65
N ASN A 7 2.54 -4.62 -2.39
CA ASN A 7 3.45 -3.56 -2.81
C ASN A 7 4.15 -2.80 -1.66
N ASP A 8 4.32 -3.46 -0.50
CA ASP A 8 5.15 -2.93 0.58
C ASP A 8 6.64 -3.25 0.31
N SER A 9 7.46 -2.20 0.23
CA SER A 9 8.89 -2.28 0.00
C SER A 9 9.71 -2.32 1.30
N PHE A 10 9.08 -2.14 2.46
CA PHE A 10 9.75 -2.06 3.75
C PHE A 10 9.66 -3.36 4.55
N TYR A 11 8.53 -4.07 4.46
CA TYR A 11 8.27 -5.23 5.32
C TYR A 11 8.09 -6.56 4.56
N PRO A 12 8.55 -7.68 5.15
CA PRO A 12 9.35 -7.76 6.37
C PRO A 12 10.83 -7.37 6.14
N VAL A 13 11.26 -7.31 4.89
CA VAL A 13 12.63 -7.00 4.48
C VAL A 13 12.61 -5.77 3.57
N THR A 14 13.36 -4.75 3.95
CA THR A 14 13.50 -3.53 3.18
C THR A 14 14.19 -3.82 1.85
N GLN A 15 13.54 -3.46 0.74
CA GLN A 15 14.14 -3.48 -0.58
C GLN A 15 14.86 -2.14 -0.84
N ALA A 16 15.89 -2.15 -1.70
CA ALA A 16 16.57 -0.92 -2.09
C ALA A 16 15.55 0.07 -2.66
N CYS A 17 15.50 1.28 -2.11
CA CYS A 17 14.56 2.32 -2.50
C CYS A 17 14.76 2.62 -3.99
N ARG A 18 13.75 2.33 -4.83
CA ARG A 18 13.76 2.61 -6.27
C ARG A 18 13.52 4.09 -6.61
N GLY A 19 13.66 5.00 -5.64
CA GLY A 19 13.25 6.39 -5.80
C GLY A 19 11.73 6.50 -6.01
N ASP A 20 11.30 7.44 -6.85
CA ASP A 20 9.88 7.75 -7.13
C ASP A 20 9.18 6.76 -8.08
N ASP A 21 9.52 5.46 -8.04
CA ASP A 21 8.86 4.42 -8.84
C ASP A 21 7.52 4.00 -8.20
N PHE A 22 6.45 4.70 -8.58
CA PHE A 22 5.07 4.45 -8.12
C PHE A 22 4.26 3.53 -9.05
N SER A 23 4.92 2.77 -9.93
CA SER A 23 4.26 1.85 -10.88
C SER A 23 3.42 0.77 -10.19
N ALA A 24 3.80 0.38 -8.97
CA ALA A 24 3.07 -0.54 -8.11
C ALA A 24 2.81 0.11 -6.74
N PRO A 25 1.71 0.86 -6.54
CA PRO A 25 1.48 1.60 -5.30
C PRO A 25 1.08 0.67 -4.14
N LEU A 26 1.52 1.03 -2.92
CA LEU A 26 1.17 0.34 -1.67
C LEU A 26 -0.35 0.19 -1.53
N GLN A 27 -0.82 -1.05 -1.36
CA GLN A 27 -2.24 -1.34 -1.15
C GLN A 27 -2.57 -1.33 0.35
N LEU A 28 -2.53 -0.14 0.95
CA LEU A 28 -2.89 0.10 2.34
C LEU A 28 -3.92 1.23 2.42
N LEU A 29 -5.04 0.97 3.11
CA LEU A 29 -6.13 1.93 3.24
C LEU A 29 -6.53 2.08 4.71
N ALA A 30 -6.39 3.29 5.23
CA ALA A 30 -7.07 3.70 6.46
C ALA A 30 -8.58 3.81 6.18
N LYS A 31 -9.32 2.71 6.40
CA LYS A 31 -10.73 2.60 6.02
C LYS A 31 -11.65 3.43 6.92
N ALA A 32 -11.37 3.47 8.21
CA ALA A 32 -12.16 4.21 9.18
C ALA A 32 -11.27 4.83 10.25
N ILE A 33 -11.76 5.90 10.84
CA ILE A 33 -11.21 6.55 12.02
C ILE A 33 -12.40 6.91 12.92
N ALA A 34 -12.24 6.65 14.22
CA ALA A 34 -13.20 7.03 15.24
C ALA A 34 -12.47 7.67 16.42
N PHE A 35 -13.07 8.72 16.99
CA PHE A 35 -12.56 9.44 18.15
C PHE A 35 -13.71 10.17 18.86
N ASP A 36 -13.49 10.52 20.12
CA ASP A 36 -14.42 11.38 20.85
C ASP A 36 -14.15 12.84 20.49
N ASP A 37 -15.17 13.54 19.98
CA ASP A 37 -15.08 14.94 19.63
C ASP A 37 -14.75 15.77 20.89
N PRO A 38 -13.60 16.47 20.93
CA PRO A 38 -13.15 17.16 22.14
C PRO A 38 -14.05 18.33 22.55
N LEU A 39 -14.92 18.81 21.66
CA LEU A 39 -15.85 19.90 21.96
C LEU A 39 -17.18 19.40 22.53
N SER A 40 -17.70 18.30 22.00
CA SER A 40 -19.03 17.77 22.37
C SER A 40 -18.98 16.55 23.28
N GLY A 41 -17.85 15.84 23.32
CA GLY A 41 -17.70 14.55 23.99
C GLY A 41 -18.38 13.39 23.25
N GLU A 42 -19.01 13.64 22.10
CA GLU A 42 -19.67 12.60 21.31
C GLU A 42 -18.67 11.81 20.47
N THR A 43 -18.84 10.50 20.39
CA THR A 43 -18.07 9.68 19.46
C THR A 43 -18.42 10.04 18.02
N ARG A 44 -17.40 10.35 17.22
CA ARG A 44 -17.49 10.58 15.78
C ARG A 44 -16.76 9.47 15.04
N GLU A 45 -17.35 9.02 13.94
CA GLU A 45 -16.75 8.04 13.04
C GLU A 45 -16.79 8.57 11.61
N PHE A 46 -15.68 8.39 10.89
CA PHE A 46 -15.57 8.70 9.48
C PHE A 46 -15.08 7.48 8.72
N ILE A 47 -15.77 7.15 7.63
CA ILE A 47 -15.48 5.99 6.80
C ILE A 47 -15.04 6.48 5.41
N SER A 48 -13.86 6.03 4.98
CA SER A 48 -13.37 6.28 3.64
C SER A 48 -14.22 5.56 2.60
N GLN A 49 -14.59 6.23 1.51
CA GLN A 49 -15.29 5.61 0.38
C GLN A 49 -14.35 4.87 -0.58
N ARG A 50 -13.04 4.91 -0.36
CA ARG A 50 -12.06 4.21 -1.18
C ARG A 50 -12.15 2.69 -0.97
N SER A 51 -11.72 1.96 -1.99
CA SER A 51 -11.49 0.52 -1.97
C SER A 51 -10.06 0.23 -2.42
N LEU A 52 -9.50 -0.88 -1.94
CA LEU A 52 -8.25 -1.41 -2.50
C LEU A 52 -8.52 -1.93 -3.91
N GLN A 53 -7.48 -1.91 -4.75
CA GLN A 53 -7.58 -2.48 -6.09
C GLN A 53 -7.59 -4.01 -5.97
N THR A 54 -8.62 -4.65 -6.52
CA THR A 54 -8.72 -6.11 -6.53
C THR A 54 -8.05 -6.62 -7.81
N GLY A 55 -6.76 -6.94 -7.76
CA GLY A 55 -6.07 -7.54 -8.92
C GLY A 55 -4.55 -7.42 -8.89
N VAL A 56 -3.90 -8.60 -9.06
CA VAL A 56 -2.48 -8.93 -9.32
C VAL A 56 -1.39 -8.00 -8.75
N ALA A 57 -0.60 -8.56 -7.82
CA ALA A 57 0.77 -8.09 -7.60
C ALA A 57 1.44 -7.97 -8.97
N HIS A 58 1.87 -6.76 -9.36
CA HIS A 58 2.56 -6.56 -10.62
C HIS A 58 3.78 -7.48 -10.65
N ASP A 59 3.74 -8.49 -11.52
CA ASP A 59 4.88 -9.37 -11.73
C ASP A 59 6.05 -8.50 -12.21
N ARG A 60 7.18 -8.59 -11.50
CA ARG A 60 8.38 -7.82 -11.81
C ARG A 60 9.12 -8.47 -12.98
N THR A 61 8.52 -8.51 -14.16
CA THR A 61 9.29 -8.69 -15.40
C THR A 61 9.81 -7.33 -15.84
N GLY A 62 10.95 -6.92 -15.29
CA GLY A 62 11.77 -5.90 -15.95
C GLY A 62 12.23 -6.42 -17.31
N PRO A 63 12.53 -5.54 -18.29
CA PRO A 63 13.05 -5.99 -19.58
C PRO A 63 14.35 -6.75 -19.33
N THR A 64 14.39 -8.02 -19.70
CA THR A 64 15.65 -8.75 -19.90
C THR A 64 16.40 -8.01 -21.00
N ILE A 65 17.38 -7.20 -20.61
CA ILE A 65 18.43 -6.74 -21.52
C ILE A 65 19.23 -7.99 -21.89
N ASP A 66 18.76 -8.69 -22.93
CA ASP A 66 19.54 -9.77 -23.51
C ASP A 66 20.74 -9.14 -24.20
N SER A 67 21.90 -9.36 -23.59
CA SER A 67 23.19 -9.09 -24.19
C SER A 67 23.48 -10.20 -25.20
N ALA A 68 23.14 -9.95 -26.46
CA ALA A 68 23.67 -10.65 -27.64
C ALA A 68 23.45 -9.71 -28.84
N SER A 69 24.40 -9.36 -29.70
CA SER A 69 25.73 -9.89 -29.97
C SER A 69 26.55 -8.80 -30.67
#